data_AF-A0A6N8U6X6-F1
#
_entry.id   AF-A0A6N8U6X6-F1
#
_cell.length_a   1.000
_cell.length_b   1.000
_cell.length_c   1.000
_cell.angle_alpha   90.00
_cell.angle_beta   90.00
_cell.angle_gamma   90.00
#
_symmetry.space_group_name_H-M   'P 1'
#
loop_
_entity.id
_entity.type
_entity.pdbx_description
1 polymer ?
#
loop_
_entity_poly.entity_id
_entity_poly.type
_entity_poly.pdbx_seq_one_letter_code
_entity_poly.pdbx_strand_id
1 'polypeptide(L)'
;MKWYEKQKMIFATKEKKDEWPNADVKELSEEASNKEKDDKLSEIVEAMIVEEEAAAGEKHSFEPTIIGEGCVIEGNITTAGDMVFQGNEIRGNLETHGNLEFTGTIIGDIICHGNLSVKRATMQGNIQCGEARIENGSIEGDISCSGKVTVEKDSSINGNITTESMETNGQINGQIIASKSVCLASSAIMLGDVSSGDIEIERGALMRGNIIMKQDN
;
A
#
# COMPACT_ATOMS: atom_id res chain seq x y z
N MET A 1 32.01 -31.83 15.11
CA MET A 1 31.29 -33.11 14.89
C MET A 1 30.39 -33.37 16.08
N LYS A 2 29.07 -33.42 15.88
CA LYS A 2 28.03 -34.16 16.64
C LYS A 2 26.64 -33.53 16.46
N TRP A 3 26.28 -33.28 15.19
CA TRP A 3 24.89 -33.05 14.77
C TRP A 3 24.17 -34.38 14.41
N TYR A 4 24.86 -35.51 14.61
CA TYR A 4 24.47 -36.84 14.14
C TYR A 4 23.82 -37.74 15.22
N GLU A 5 23.77 -37.33 16.49
CA GLU A 5 23.21 -38.16 17.58
C GLU A 5 21.74 -37.83 17.94
N LYS A 6 21.19 -36.68 17.50
CA LYS A 6 19.78 -36.32 17.75
C LYS A 6 18.78 -36.83 16.70
N GLN A 7 19.23 -37.36 15.56
CA GLN A 7 18.35 -37.88 14.50
C GLN A 7 17.94 -39.36 14.68
N LYS A 8 18.44 -40.06 15.70
CA LYS A 8 18.13 -41.49 15.93
C LYS A 8 16.90 -41.80 16.78
N MET A 9 16.22 -40.78 17.34
CA MET A 9 15.03 -40.99 18.18
C MET A 9 13.69 -40.81 17.44
N ILE A 10 13.69 -40.36 16.18
CA ILE A 10 12.46 -40.11 15.41
C ILE A 10 12.05 -41.34 14.57
N PHE A 11 12.91 -42.36 14.47
CA PHE A 11 12.68 -43.56 13.64
C PHE A 11 12.25 -44.82 14.41
N ALA A 12 11.90 -44.72 15.70
CA ALA A 12 11.58 -45.90 16.53
C ALA A 12 10.09 -46.07 16.91
N THR A 13 9.18 -45.23 16.41
CA THR A 13 7.74 -45.36 16.71
C THR A 13 6.89 -45.24 15.45
N LYS A 14 7.14 -46.13 14.49
CA LYS A 14 6.24 -46.47 13.39
C LYS A 14 6.39 -47.96 13.14
N GLU A 15 5.58 -48.79 13.80
CA GLU A 15 5.22 -50.14 13.33
C GLU A 15 4.21 -50.82 14.25
N LYS A 16 3.00 -51.01 13.70
CA LYS A 16 1.83 -51.85 14.10
C LYS A 16 0.56 -50.99 14.10
N LYS A 17 -0.46 -51.26 13.31
CA LYS A 17 -0.73 -52.35 12.35
C LYS A 17 -1.98 -51.94 11.57
N ASP A 18 -2.02 -52.31 10.31
CA ASP A 18 -3.10 -52.09 9.35
C ASP A 18 -4.41 -52.84 9.66
N GLU A 19 -5.45 -52.45 8.90
CA GLU A 19 -6.66 -53.18 8.46
C GLU A 19 -8.03 -52.83 9.09
N TRP A 20 -8.91 -52.28 8.23
CA TRP A 20 -10.35 -52.04 8.38
C TRP A 20 -11.17 -53.33 8.41
N PRO A 21 -12.40 -53.27 8.96
CA PRO A 21 -13.54 -53.66 8.12
C PRO A 21 -14.68 -52.63 8.14
N ASN A 22 -15.40 -52.62 7.02
CA ASN A 22 -16.54 -51.78 6.67
C ASN A 22 -17.84 -52.58 6.90
N ALA A 23 -18.89 -52.00 7.52
CA ALA A 23 -20.29 -52.49 7.46
C ALA A 23 -21.30 -51.53 8.14
N ASP A 24 -21.86 -50.62 7.35
CA ASP A 24 -23.30 -50.45 7.04
C ASP A 24 -24.45 -50.83 8.06
N VAL A 25 -25.35 -49.84 8.25
CA VAL A 25 -26.86 -49.85 8.37
C VAL A 25 -27.58 -49.71 9.75
N LYS A 26 -28.24 -48.54 9.89
CA LYS A 26 -29.56 -48.17 10.50
C LYS A 26 -29.82 -48.00 12.01
N GLU A 27 -30.30 -46.78 12.29
CA GLU A 27 -31.52 -46.34 13.01
C GLU A 27 -31.86 -46.87 14.41
N LEU A 28 -32.23 -45.90 15.28
CA LEU A 28 -33.14 -45.89 16.44
C LEU A 28 -32.45 -45.04 17.54
N SER A 29 -33.02 -44.03 18.20
CA SER A 29 -34.26 -43.28 18.14
C SER A 29 -34.15 -42.26 19.30
N GLU A 30 -34.63 -41.04 19.08
CA GLU A 30 -35.30 -40.18 20.08
C GLU A 30 -34.53 -39.62 21.30
N GLU A 31 -34.37 -38.31 21.24
CA GLU A 31 -34.79 -37.33 22.26
C GLU A 31 -34.33 -37.50 23.73
N ALA A 32 -33.39 -36.66 24.15
CA ALA A 32 -33.65 -35.66 25.20
C ALA A 32 -32.39 -34.81 25.52
N SER A 33 -32.62 -33.53 25.79
CA SER A 33 -31.70 -32.56 26.39
C SER A 33 -30.85 -31.72 25.44
N ASN A 34 -31.54 -30.96 24.59
CA ASN A 34 -31.05 -29.71 24.02
C ASN A 34 -31.43 -28.55 24.96
N LYS A 35 -30.47 -28.03 25.75
CA LYS A 35 -30.52 -26.63 26.27
C LYS A 35 -29.25 -26.07 26.93
N GLU A 36 -28.13 -26.78 26.95
CA GLU A 36 -26.87 -26.27 27.56
C GLU A 36 -25.66 -26.25 26.59
N LYS A 37 -25.89 -26.45 25.29
CA LYS A 37 -24.79 -26.53 24.30
C LYS A 37 -24.71 -25.39 23.29
N ASP A 38 -25.68 -24.47 23.27
CA ASP A 38 -25.65 -23.33 22.34
C ASP A 38 -24.87 -22.12 22.87
N ASP A 39 -24.70 -21.96 24.19
CA ASP A 39 -23.90 -20.86 24.78
C ASP A 39 -22.38 -21.13 24.79
N LYS A 40 -21.93 -22.31 24.33
CA LYS A 40 -20.50 -22.63 24.16
C LYS A 40 -20.04 -22.66 22.70
N LEU A 41 -20.92 -22.36 21.75
CA LEU A 41 -20.61 -22.28 20.33
C LEU A 41 -20.25 -20.87 19.86
N SER A 42 -20.61 -19.82 20.62
CA SER A 42 -20.14 -18.45 20.37
C SER A 42 -18.68 -18.22 20.78
N GLU A 43 -18.25 -18.77 21.92
CA GLU A 43 -16.85 -18.61 22.41
C GLU A 43 -15.82 -19.36 21.56
N ILE A 44 -16.20 -20.45 20.87
CA ILE A 44 -15.27 -21.25 20.05
C ILE A 44 -15.11 -20.64 18.64
N VAL A 45 -16.14 -19.95 18.12
CA VAL A 45 -16.07 -19.27 16.82
C VAL A 45 -15.25 -17.98 16.90
N GLU A 46 -15.29 -17.26 18.03
CA GLU A 46 -14.43 -16.07 18.23
C GLU A 46 -12.94 -16.43 18.37
N ALA A 47 -12.61 -17.65 18.79
CA ALA A 47 -11.21 -18.10 18.93
C ALA A 47 -10.55 -18.52 17.61
N MET A 48 -11.31 -18.90 16.57
CA MET A 48 -10.76 -19.37 15.29
C MET A 48 -10.51 -18.25 14.26
N ILE A 49 -10.91 -17.01 14.52
CA ILE A 49 -10.67 -15.87 13.63
C ILE A 49 -9.31 -15.19 13.89
N VAL A 50 -8.55 -15.62 14.91
CA VAL A 50 -7.37 -14.87 15.37
C VAL A 50 -6.03 -15.42 14.85
N GLU A 51 -5.98 -16.57 14.17
CA GLU A 51 -4.70 -17.22 13.82
C GLU A 51 -4.17 -16.99 12.38
N GLU A 52 -4.77 -16.10 11.58
CA GLU A 52 -4.25 -15.75 10.24
C GLU A 52 -3.72 -14.29 10.15
N GLU A 53 -3.23 -13.73 11.25
CA GLU A 53 -2.38 -12.51 11.22
C GLU A 53 -1.11 -12.68 12.08
N ALA A 54 -0.45 -13.82 11.98
CA ALA A 54 0.83 -14.07 12.64
C ALA A 54 1.99 -14.21 11.62
N ALA A 55 2.14 -13.20 10.76
CA ALA A 55 3.34 -13.02 9.94
C ALA A 55 3.65 -11.53 9.69
N ALA A 56 3.62 -10.70 10.73
CA ALA A 56 4.23 -9.37 10.66
C ALA A 56 5.46 -9.37 11.59
N GLY A 57 6.64 -9.34 10.96
CA GLY A 57 7.92 -9.25 11.64
C GLY A 57 7.97 -8.11 12.64
N GLU A 58 8.93 -8.21 13.56
CA GLU A 58 9.23 -7.22 14.60
C GLU A 58 9.03 -5.79 14.08
N LYS A 59 7.95 -5.14 14.53
CA LYS A 59 7.73 -3.71 14.31
C LYS A 59 8.81 -2.97 15.09
N HIS A 60 9.99 -2.80 14.50
CA HIS A 60 10.88 -1.72 14.87
C HIS A 60 10.14 -0.43 14.50
N SER A 61 9.36 0.11 15.45
CA SER A 61 8.86 1.47 15.34
C SER A 61 10.08 2.38 15.42
N PHE A 62 10.65 2.73 14.28
CA PHE A 62 11.52 3.88 14.21
C PHE A 62 10.68 5.07 14.67
N GLU A 63 11.11 5.75 15.73
CA GLU A 63 10.50 7.03 16.05
C GLU A 63 10.67 7.93 14.82
N PRO A 64 9.58 8.50 14.29
CA PRO A 64 9.67 9.29 13.07
C PRO A 64 10.62 10.46 13.30
N THR A 65 11.50 10.73 12.33
CA THR A 65 12.28 11.96 12.36
C THR A 65 11.33 13.11 12.05
N ILE A 66 10.99 13.91 13.06
CA ILE A 66 10.09 15.06 12.91
C ILE A 66 10.91 16.34 12.74
N ILE A 67 10.69 17.04 11.64
CA ILE A 67 11.20 18.40 11.43
C ILE A 67 10.04 19.36 11.62
N GLY A 68 10.11 20.17 12.68
CA GLY A 68 9.03 21.09 13.06
C GLY A 68 8.98 22.37 12.22
N GLU A 69 7.92 23.14 12.48
CA GLU A 69 7.65 24.42 11.83
C GLU A 69 8.81 25.43 11.97
N GLY A 70 8.97 26.30 10.98
CA GLY A 70 10.01 27.34 10.97
C GLY A 70 11.41 26.86 10.55
N CYS A 71 11.57 25.57 10.24
CA CYS A 71 12.79 25.05 9.67
C CYS A 71 12.88 25.38 8.17
N VAL A 72 14.02 25.96 7.77
CA VAL A 72 14.49 25.98 6.38
C VAL A 72 15.69 25.05 6.31
N ILE A 73 15.60 24.01 5.49
CA ILE A 73 16.70 23.06 5.32
C ILE A 73 17.35 23.35 3.97
N GLU A 74 18.64 23.66 3.99
CA GLU A 74 19.46 23.78 2.79
C GLU A 74 20.45 22.60 2.74
N GLY A 75 20.38 21.82 1.67
CA GLY A 75 21.17 20.61 1.48
C GLY A 75 20.32 19.35 1.42
N ASN A 76 21.00 18.21 1.29
CA ASN A 76 20.33 16.92 1.13
C ASN A 76 20.00 16.31 2.50
N ILE A 77 18.83 15.68 2.59
CA ILE A 77 18.38 14.97 3.78
C ILE A 77 18.33 13.48 3.44
N THR A 78 18.96 12.65 4.26
CA THR A 78 18.85 11.20 4.15
C THR A 78 18.38 10.61 5.47
N THR A 79 17.30 9.83 5.45
CA THR A 79 16.77 9.15 6.64
C THR A 79 16.67 7.65 6.43
N ALA A 80 16.96 6.89 7.49
CA ALA A 80 16.93 5.42 7.47
C ALA A 80 15.55 4.84 7.82
N GLY A 81 14.67 5.64 8.42
CA GLY A 81 13.33 5.23 8.86
C GLY A 81 12.28 6.19 8.35
N ASP A 82 11.15 6.28 9.06
CA ASP A 82 10.07 7.18 8.70
C ASP A 82 10.44 8.64 9.00
N MET A 83 9.98 9.55 8.13
CA MET A 83 10.26 10.98 8.22
C MET A 83 8.96 11.76 8.12
N VAL A 84 8.80 12.75 9.00
CA VAL A 84 7.68 13.68 8.98
C VAL A 84 8.25 15.10 8.89
N PHE A 85 8.01 15.76 7.76
CA PHE A 85 8.39 17.15 7.56
C PHE A 85 7.18 18.06 7.74
N GLN A 86 7.21 18.86 8.81
CA GLN A 86 6.25 19.92 9.11
C GLN A 86 6.90 21.31 9.05
N GLY A 87 7.99 21.43 8.31
CA GLY A 87 8.74 22.68 8.16
C GLY A 87 8.16 23.61 7.09
N ASN A 88 8.85 24.73 6.87
CA ASN A 88 8.40 25.71 5.88
C ASN A 88 8.95 25.39 4.49
N GLU A 89 10.26 25.16 4.40
CA GLU A 89 10.95 24.98 3.13
C GLU A 89 12.12 23.98 3.24
N ILE A 90 12.20 23.04 2.29
CA ILE A 90 13.41 22.23 2.04
C ILE A 90 13.96 22.63 0.67
N ARG A 91 15.25 22.92 0.61
CA ARG A 91 16.03 23.17 -0.61
C ARG A 91 17.13 22.14 -0.72
N GLY A 92 16.89 21.11 -1.51
CA GLY A 92 17.81 20.01 -1.71
C GLY A 92 17.09 18.69 -1.88
N ASN A 93 17.86 17.63 -2.08
CA ASN A 93 17.30 16.31 -2.36
C ASN A 93 16.96 15.60 -1.05
N LEU A 94 15.84 14.90 -1.03
CA LEU A 94 15.38 14.14 0.13
C LEU A 94 15.36 12.66 -0.21
N GLU A 95 16.03 11.85 0.59
CA GLU A 95 16.09 10.41 0.45
C GLU A 95 15.63 9.73 1.75
N THR A 96 14.59 8.91 1.67
CA THR A 96 14.00 8.21 2.81
C THR A 96 13.82 6.74 2.47
N HIS A 97 14.32 5.87 3.34
CA HIS A 97 14.13 4.42 3.21
C HIS A 97 12.75 3.96 3.71
N GLY A 98 12.15 4.70 4.64
CA GLY A 98 10.82 4.43 5.18
C GLY A 98 9.69 5.19 4.49
N ASN A 99 8.66 5.51 5.25
CA ASN A 99 7.56 6.37 4.83
C ASN A 99 7.94 7.84 4.98
N LEU A 100 7.46 8.67 4.07
CA LEU A 100 7.66 10.11 4.11
C LEU A 100 6.31 10.81 4.15
N GLU A 101 6.08 11.60 5.20
CA GLU A 101 5.01 12.59 5.21
C GLU A 101 5.60 13.98 5.16
N PHE A 102 5.13 14.83 4.25
CA PHE A 102 5.58 16.21 4.21
C PHE A 102 4.45 17.21 4.00
N THR A 103 4.61 18.35 4.67
CA THR A 103 3.77 19.55 4.57
C THR A 103 4.68 20.76 4.37
N GLY A 104 4.24 21.78 3.62
CA GLY A 104 5.08 22.95 3.32
C GLY A 104 5.67 22.90 1.91
N THR A 105 6.84 23.50 1.69
CA THR A 105 7.45 23.62 0.36
C THR A 105 8.71 22.75 0.25
N ILE A 106 8.83 21.97 -0.82
CA ILE A 106 10.05 21.22 -1.14
C ILE A 106 10.52 21.60 -2.55
N ILE A 107 11.79 22.00 -2.65
CA ILE A 107 12.47 22.32 -3.91
C ILE A 107 13.65 21.38 -4.03
N GLY A 108 13.53 20.38 -4.90
CA GLY A 108 14.53 19.32 -5.09
C GLY A 108 13.89 17.98 -5.42
N ASP A 109 14.73 16.97 -5.64
CA ASP A 109 14.26 15.61 -5.95
C ASP A 109 13.96 14.83 -4.67
N ILE A 110 12.87 14.07 -4.67
CA ILE A 110 12.45 13.21 -3.56
C ILE A 110 12.58 11.74 -3.97
N ILE A 111 13.26 10.94 -3.15
CA ILE A 111 13.36 9.50 -3.28
C ILE A 111 12.82 8.88 -1.98
N CYS A 112 11.69 8.18 -2.07
CA CYS A 112 11.05 7.53 -0.94
C CYS A 112 10.79 6.06 -1.27
N HIS A 113 11.49 5.13 -0.63
CA HIS A 113 11.28 3.71 -0.94
C HIS A 113 9.93 3.17 -0.44
N GLY A 114 9.32 3.82 0.56
CA GLY A 114 8.01 3.45 1.10
C GLY A 114 6.86 4.31 0.56
N ASN A 115 5.94 4.66 1.45
CA ASN A 115 4.76 5.44 1.13
C ASN A 115 5.04 6.93 1.27
N LEU A 116 4.64 7.71 0.26
CA LEU A 116 4.71 9.16 0.25
C LEU A 116 3.33 9.75 0.55
N SER A 117 3.24 10.58 1.59
CA SER A 117 2.04 11.30 2.00
C SER A 117 2.29 12.81 1.89
N VAL A 118 1.64 13.45 0.94
CA VAL A 118 1.77 14.89 0.66
C VAL A 118 0.52 15.58 1.19
N LYS A 119 0.64 16.47 2.17
CA LYS A 119 -0.51 17.18 2.74
C LYS A 119 -0.29 18.69 2.75
N ARG A 120 -1.15 19.45 2.08
CA ARG A 120 -1.07 20.93 2.04
C ARG A 120 0.34 21.40 1.71
N ALA A 121 0.90 20.85 0.64
CA ALA A 121 2.31 21.04 0.31
C ALA A 121 2.48 21.48 -1.14
N THR A 122 3.58 22.18 -1.40
CA THR A 122 4.02 22.52 -2.75
C THR A 122 5.36 21.86 -3.00
N MET A 123 5.53 21.28 -4.17
CA MET A 123 6.76 20.58 -4.52
C MET A 123 7.19 20.94 -5.93
N GLN A 124 8.48 21.24 -6.08
CA GLN A 124 9.12 21.48 -7.36
C GLN A 124 10.34 20.56 -7.49
N GLY A 125 10.28 19.62 -8.43
CA GLY A 125 11.33 18.61 -8.64
C GLY A 125 10.74 17.25 -9.03
N ASN A 126 11.57 16.21 -9.07
CA ASN A 126 11.10 14.86 -9.42
C ASN A 126 10.82 14.04 -8.16
N ILE A 127 9.75 13.25 -8.19
CA ILE A 127 9.43 12.28 -7.13
C ILE A 127 9.68 10.87 -7.65
N GLN A 128 10.42 10.10 -6.87
CA GLN A 128 10.45 8.65 -6.99
C GLN A 128 9.92 8.05 -5.69
N CYS A 129 8.81 7.32 -5.73
CA CYS A 129 8.33 6.62 -4.54
C CYS A 129 7.68 5.25 -4.77
N GLY A 130 7.45 4.52 -3.69
CA GLY A 130 6.72 3.26 -3.73
C GLY A 130 5.25 3.49 -4.05
N GLU A 131 4.55 4.14 -3.13
CA GLU A 131 3.17 4.59 -3.28
C GLU A 131 3.08 6.09 -2.99
N ALA A 132 2.15 6.79 -3.65
CA ALA A 132 1.94 8.22 -3.42
C ALA A 132 0.49 8.52 -3.08
N ARG A 133 0.30 9.32 -2.03
CA ARG A 133 -0.99 9.89 -1.64
C ARG A 133 -0.84 11.40 -1.54
N ILE A 134 -1.61 12.12 -2.35
CA ILE A 134 -1.51 13.58 -2.46
C ILE A 134 -2.83 14.20 -2.03
N GLU A 135 -2.79 14.97 -0.95
CA GLU A 135 -3.92 15.66 -0.32
C GLU A 135 -3.68 17.18 -0.31
N ASN A 136 -4.46 17.92 -1.10
CA ASN A 136 -4.35 19.38 -1.19
C ASN A 136 -2.91 19.81 -1.55
N GLY A 137 -2.30 19.13 -2.52
CA GLY A 137 -0.90 19.35 -2.92
C GLY A 137 -0.78 19.97 -4.30
N SER A 138 0.21 20.86 -4.49
CA SER A 138 0.61 21.35 -5.81
C SER A 138 1.99 20.80 -6.17
N ILE A 139 2.07 19.96 -7.19
CA ILE A 139 3.31 19.30 -7.60
C ILE A 139 3.68 19.75 -9.00
N GLU A 140 4.89 20.27 -9.16
CA GLU A 140 5.49 20.64 -10.43
C GLU A 140 6.74 19.78 -10.68
N GLY A 141 6.63 18.85 -11.62
CA GLY A 141 7.70 17.93 -11.99
C GLY A 141 7.21 16.50 -12.22
N ASP A 142 8.14 15.61 -12.54
CA ASP A 142 7.80 14.24 -12.92
C ASP A 142 7.68 13.33 -11.70
N ILE A 143 6.65 12.48 -11.70
CA ILE A 143 6.35 11.52 -10.62
C ILE A 143 6.56 10.12 -11.17
N SER A 144 7.48 9.37 -10.58
CA SER A 144 7.69 7.95 -10.83
C SER A 144 7.31 7.15 -9.59
N CYS A 145 6.26 6.35 -9.71
CA CYS A 145 5.79 5.48 -8.64
C CYS A 145 5.83 4.03 -9.09
N SER A 146 6.34 3.13 -8.25
CA SER A 146 6.30 1.70 -8.57
C SER A 146 4.94 1.06 -8.28
N GLY A 147 4.13 1.68 -7.41
CA GLY A 147 2.84 1.15 -6.93
C GLY A 147 1.64 1.99 -7.36
N LYS A 148 0.80 2.35 -6.39
CA LYS A 148 -0.42 3.14 -6.62
C LYS A 148 -0.17 4.63 -6.36
N VAL A 149 -0.74 5.48 -7.20
CA VAL A 149 -0.84 6.92 -6.98
C VAL A 149 -2.30 7.30 -6.74
N THR A 150 -2.58 7.91 -5.60
CA THR A 150 -3.88 8.48 -5.26
C THR A 150 -3.77 9.99 -5.13
N VAL A 151 -4.51 10.70 -5.98
CA VAL A 151 -4.61 12.16 -5.97
C VAL A 151 -5.99 12.54 -5.44
N GLU A 152 -6.04 13.23 -4.33
CA GLU A 152 -7.28 13.68 -3.71
C GLU A 152 -7.73 15.03 -4.31
N LYS A 153 -8.94 15.46 -3.92
CA LYS A 153 -9.51 16.74 -4.33
C LYS A 153 -8.59 17.91 -3.92
N ASP A 154 -8.73 19.03 -4.62
CA ASP A 154 -7.94 20.26 -4.41
C ASP A 154 -6.43 20.06 -4.61
N SER A 155 -6.02 19.01 -5.31
CA SER A 155 -4.62 18.78 -5.69
C SER A 155 -4.41 19.07 -7.18
N SER A 156 -3.27 19.67 -7.51
CA SER A 156 -2.88 19.99 -8.88
C SER A 156 -1.49 19.44 -9.19
N ILE A 157 -1.37 18.66 -10.26
CA ILE A 157 -0.10 18.10 -10.71
C ILE A 157 0.20 18.63 -12.11
N ASN A 158 1.40 19.16 -12.30
CA ASN A 158 1.92 19.62 -13.58
C ASN A 158 3.23 18.91 -13.90
N GLY A 159 3.16 17.89 -14.76
CA GLY A 159 4.29 17.02 -15.07
C GLY A 159 3.85 15.65 -15.52
N ASN A 160 4.80 14.77 -15.82
CA ASN A 160 4.52 13.42 -16.28
C ASN A 160 4.44 12.46 -15.09
N ILE A 161 3.51 11.52 -15.14
CA ILE A 161 3.28 10.55 -14.08
C ILE A 161 3.46 9.16 -14.65
N THR A 162 4.42 8.40 -14.12
CA THR A 162 4.62 6.99 -14.42
C THR A 162 4.26 6.18 -13.18
N THR A 163 3.29 5.28 -13.28
CA THR A 163 2.81 4.49 -12.14
C THR A 163 2.35 3.10 -12.57
N GLU A 164 2.11 2.20 -11.61
CA GLU A 164 1.45 0.92 -11.91
C GLU A 164 -0.06 1.13 -12.02
N SER A 165 -0.66 1.76 -11.00
CA SER A 165 -2.07 2.11 -10.96
C SER A 165 -2.27 3.55 -10.50
N MET A 166 -3.32 4.19 -10.98
CA MET A 166 -3.63 5.58 -10.63
C MET A 166 -5.11 5.78 -10.31
N GLU A 167 -5.37 6.58 -9.30
CA GLU A 167 -6.69 7.09 -8.97
C GLU A 167 -6.58 8.60 -8.74
N THR A 168 -7.38 9.40 -9.44
CA THR A 168 -7.33 10.85 -9.33
C THR A 168 -8.71 11.45 -9.14
N ASN A 169 -8.81 12.34 -8.16
CA ASN A 169 -9.94 13.22 -7.88
C ASN A 169 -9.60 14.70 -8.13
N GLY A 170 -8.37 15.00 -8.55
CA GLY A 170 -7.82 16.35 -8.70
C GLY A 170 -7.55 16.76 -10.15
N GLN A 171 -6.75 17.81 -10.32
CA GLN A 171 -6.35 18.32 -11.63
C GLN A 171 -4.96 17.82 -12.00
N ILE A 172 -4.80 17.27 -13.20
CA ILE A 172 -3.52 16.81 -13.72
C ILE A 172 -3.30 17.40 -15.11
N ASN A 173 -2.12 17.97 -15.33
CA ASN A 173 -1.66 18.48 -16.61
C ASN A 173 -0.34 17.79 -16.97
N GLY A 174 -0.33 17.02 -18.06
CA GLY A 174 0.84 16.27 -18.51
C GLY A 174 0.49 14.90 -19.08
N GLN A 175 1.50 14.03 -19.16
CA GLN A 175 1.31 12.67 -19.64
C GLN A 175 1.21 11.67 -18.48
N ILE A 176 0.19 10.82 -18.48
CA ILE A 176 0.07 9.70 -17.54
C ILE A 176 0.45 8.41 -18.26
N ILE A 177 1.34 7.62 -17.65
CA ILE A 177 1.71 6.28 -18.09
C ILE A 177 1.46 5.33 -16.91
N ALA A 178 0.34 4.65 -16.94
CA ALA A 178 0.02 3.58 -15.99
C ALA A 178 0.23 2.22 -16.66
N SER A 179 0.77 1.25 -15.92
CA SER A 179 0.96 -0.10 -16.46
C SER A 179 -0.31 -0.95 -16.38
N LYS A 180 -1.12 -0.79 -15.32
CA LYS A 180 -2.34 -1.57 -15.08
C LYS A 180 -3.60 -0.76 -15.37
N SER A 181 -3.97 0.17 -14.49
CA SER A 181 -5.25 0.88 -14.57
C SER A 181 -5.16 2.35 -14.18
N VAL A 182 -6.05 3.17 -14.74
CA VAL A 182 -6.25 4.58 -14.38
C VAL A 182 -7.72 4.80 -14.08
N CYS A 183 -8.06 5.27 -12.88
CA CYS A 183 -9.39 5.70 -12.51
C CYS A 183 -9.46 7.23 -12.39
N LEU A 184 -10.26 7.85 -13.22
CA LEU A 184 -10.62 9.27 -13.15
C LEU A 184 -11.94 9.40 -12.39
N ALA A 185 -11.89 9.89 -11.15
CA ALA A 185 -13.06 10.06 -10.32
C ALA A 185 -13.89 11.30 -10.71
N SER A 186 -15.09 11.42 -10.15
CA SER A 186 -16.10 12.42 -10.54
C SER A 186 -15.66 13.90 -10.60
N SER A 187 -14.62 14.32 -9.88
CA SER A 187 -14.08 15.70 -9.90
C SER A 187 -12.73 15.84 -10.64
N ALA A 188 -12.24 14.77 -11.25
CA ALA A 188 -10.95 14.76 -11.91
C ALA A 188 -10.95 15.62 -13.18
N ILE A 189 -9.88 16.39 -13.36
CA ILE A 189 -9.64 17.15 -14.59
C ILE A 189 -8.28 16.73 -15.15
N MET A 190 -8.30 15.97 -16.25
CA MET A 190 -7.08 15.51 -16.92
C MET A 190 -6.87 16.28 -18.23
N LEU A 191 -5.74 16.98 -18.35
CA LEU A 191 -5.32 17.72 -19.53
C LEU A 191 -4.01 17.14 -20.07
N GLY A 192 -4.07 16.39 -21.16
CA GLY A 192 -2.91 15.72 -21.75
C GLY A 192 -3.19 14.27 -22.10
N ASP A 193 -2.13 13.53 -22.39
CA ASP A 193 -2.23 12.17 -22.93
C ASP A 193 -2.18 11.12 -21.80
N VAL A 194 -3.00 10.08 -21.90
CA VAL A 194 -3.08 8.99 -20.93
C VAL A 194 -2.77 7.67 -21.63
N SER A 195 -1.80 6.93 -21.12
CA SER A 195 -1.52 5.57 -21.54
C SER A 195 -1.72 4.62 -20.37
N SER A 196 -2.62 3.65 -20.51
CA SER A 196 -2.94 2.68 -19.46
C SER A 196 -3.36 1.33 -20.04
N GLY A 197 -3.34 0.24 -19.26
CA GLY A 197 -3.94 -1.03 -19.68
C GLY A 197 -5.47 -0.98 -19.63
N ASP A 198 -5.99 -0.40 -18.55
CA ASP A 198 -7.40 -0.17 -18.30
C ASP A 198 -7.65 1.30 -17.92
N ILE A 199 -8.84 1.82 -18.25
CA ILE A 199 -9.25 3.16 -17.86
C ILE A 199 -10.71 3.16 -17.40
N GLU A 200 -10.93 3.74 -16.24
CA GLU A 200 -12.26 3.99 -15.69
C GLU A 200 -12.46 5.50 -15.58
N ILE A 201 -13.61 5.98 -16.05
CA ILE A 201 -13.96 7.40 -16.03
C ILE A 201 -15.33 7.54 -15.38
N GLU A 202 -15.37 8.11 -14.18
CA GLU A 202 -16.60 8.36 -13.45
C GLU A 202 -17.39 9.54 -14.04
N ARG A 203 -18.68 9.60 -13.69
CA ARG A 203 -19.56 10.71 -14.10
C ARG A 203 -19.09 12.01 -13.46
N GLY A 204 -18.76 12.99 -14.29
CA GLY A 204 -18.30 14.32 -13.87
C GLY A 204 -16.82 14.57 -14.16
N ALA A 205 -16.04 13.50 -14.37
CA ALA A 205 -14.65 13.63 -14.78
C ALA A 205 -14.54 14.31 -16.15
N LEU A 206 -13.61 15.25 -16.28
CA LEU A 206 -13.29 15.93 -17.53
C LEU A 206 -11.91 15.49 -17.98
N MET A 207 -11.82 14.86 -19.14
CA MET A 207 -10.55 14.54 -19.76
C MET A 207 -10.44 15.18 -21.15
N ARG A 208 -9.28 15.78 -21.43
CA ARG A 208 -8.94 16.36 -22.72
C ARG A 208 -7.53 15.95 -23.13
N GLY A 209 -7.45 15.08 -24.13
CA GLY A 209 -6.22 14.64 -24.78
C GLY A 209 -6.42 13.30 -25.46
N ASN A 210 -5.33 12.55 -25.67
CA ASN A 210 -5.40 11.23 -26.31
C ASN A 210 -5.29 10.11 -25.26
N ILE A 211 -6.07 9.04 -25.42
CA ILE A 211 -5.91 7.81 -24.65
C ILE A 211 -5.24 6.76 -25.54
N ILE A 212 -4.18 6.12 -25.03
CA ILE A 212 -3.50 5.00 -25.67
C ILE A 212 -3.54 3.80 -24.72
N MET A 213 -4.41 2.84 -25.03
CA MET A 213 -4.48 1.62 -24.24
C MET A 213 -3.36 0.65 -24.61
N LYS A 214 -2.52 0.28 -23.65
CA LYS A 214 -1.48 -0.75 -23.83
C LYS A 214 -2.02 -2.09 -23.34
N GLN A 215 -2.43 -2.93 -24.28
CA GLN A 215 -2.87 -4.29 -23.96
C GLN A 215 -1.64 -5.21 -23.93
N ASP A 216 -1.31 -5.75 -22.75
CA ASP A 216 -0.34 -6.85 -22.66
C ASP A 216 -0.96 -8.08 -23.34
N ASN A 217 -0.28 -8.60 -24.37
CA ASN A 217 -0.71 -9.72 -25.20
C ASN A 217 -0.12 -11.05 -24.72
#